data_AF-A0A2M9P5H6-F1
#
_entry.id   AF-A0A2M9P5H6-F1
#
_cell.length_a   1.000
_cell.length_b   1.000
_cell.length_c   1.000
_cell.angle_alpha   90.00
_cell.angle_beta   90.00
_cell.angle_gamma   90.00
#
_symmetry.space_group_name_H-M   'P 1'
#
loop_
_entity.id
_entity.type
_entity.pdbx_description
1 polymer ?
#
loop_
_entity_poly.entity_id
_entity_poly.type
_entity_poly.pdbx_seq_one_letter_code
_entity_poly.pdbx_strand_id
1 'polypeptide(L)' 'MRHKNILVEDNYIRSVNTHGVTVTHADGVTVRNNTVTLNGDQGLTQTPLINVSGTSQNVEIIGNRV' A
#
# COMPACT_ATOMS: atom_id res chain seq x y z
N MET A 1 -4.54 -20.09 -4.88
CA MET A 1 -4.46 -19.18 -6.05
C MET A 1 -3.81 -17.89 -5.58
N ARG A 2 -2.99 -17.22 -6.41
CA ARG A 2 -2.37 -15.92 -6.07
C ARG A 2 -2.99 -14.81 -6.92
N HIS A 3 -3.12 -13.62 -6.36
CA HIS A 3 -3.36 -12.39 -7.14
C HIS A 3 -2.12 -12.06 -7.95
N LYS A 4 -2.26 -11.64 -9.21
CA LYS A 4 -1.11 -11.47 -10.10
C LYS A 4 -1.17 -10.20 -10.93
N ASN A 5 0.01 -9.70 -11.29
CA ASN A 5 0.21 -8.62 -12.25
C ASN A 5 -0.59 -7.36 -11.89
N ILE A 6 -0.44 -6.90 -10.66
CA ILE A 6 -1.13 -5.71 -10.14
C ILE A 6 -0.14 -4.54 -10.12
N LEU A 7 -0.59 -3.41 -10.65
CA LEU A 7 0.15 -2.15 -10.63
C LEU A 7 -0.70 -1.10 -9.91
N VAL A 8 -0.13 -0.51 -8.86
CA VAL A 8 -0.70 0.62 -8.11
C VAL A 8 0.29 1.77 -8.21
N GLU A 9 0.03 2.72 -9.10
CA GLU A 9 0.96 3.81 -9.39
C GLU A 9 0.32 5.19 -9.36
N ASP A 10 1.09 6.18 -8.89
CA ASP A 10 0.78 7.62 -9.00
C ASP A 10 -0.58 8.03 -8.40
N ASN A 11 -0.99 7.35 -7.31
CA ASN A 11 -2.23 7.64 -6.61
C ASN A 11 -2.01 8.49 -5.35
N TYR A 12 -3.07 9.20 -4.95
CA TYR A 12 -3.20 9.82 -3.63
C TYR A 12 -4.18 9.02 -2.77
N ILE A 13 -3.66 8.27 -1.80
CA ILE A 13 -4.43 7.35 -0.96
C ILE A 13 -4.68 8.01 0.41
N ARG A 14 -5.92 8.43 0.66
CA ARG A 14 -6.37 8.88 1.99
C ARG A 14 -6.98 7.71 2.75
N SER A 15 -6.35 7.33 3.86
CA SER A 15 -6.83 6.22 4.70
C SER A 15 -7.12 6.69 6.12
N VAL A 16 -8.12 6.06 6.75
CA VAL A 16 -8.42 6.18 8.19
C VAL A 16 -7.92 4.96 8.97
N ASN A 17 -7.24 4.03 8.30
CA ASN A 17 -6.77 2.78 8.89
C ASN A 17 -5.24 2.79 9.06
N THR A 18 -4.72 1.81 9.80
CA THR A 18 -3.27 1.60 9.98
C THR A 18 -2.53 1.31 8.68
N HIS A 19 -3.21 0.78 7.67
CA HIS A 19 -2.66 0.52 6.34
C HIS A 19 -3.44 1.30 5.27
N GLY A 20 -2.71 1.89 4.32
CA GLY A 20 -3.28 2.46 3.09
C GLY A 20 -3.34 1.41 1.97
N VAL A 21 -2.32 0.55 1.88
CA VAL A 21 -2.27 -0.58 0.95
C VAL A 21 -1.78 -1.81 1.71
N THR A 22 -2.41 -2.96 1.48
CA THR A 22 -1.93 -4.26 1.96
C THR A 22 -1.83 -5.22 0.78
N VAL A 23 -0.65 -5.79 0.57
CA VAL A 23 -0.39 -6.83 -0.44
C VAL A 23 -0.32 -8.18 0.25
N THR A 24 -1.22 -9.10 -0.13
CA THR A 24 -1.29 -10.45 0.45
C THR A 24 -1.63 -11.49 -0.61
N HIS A 25 -1.08 -12.70 -0.46
CA HIS A 25 -1.26 -13.81 -1.39
C HIS A 25 -1.02 -13.43 -2.87
N ALA A 26 -0.03 -12.57 -3.14
CA ALA A 26 0.21 -12.02 -4.46
C ALA A 26 1.52 -12.53 -5.12
N ASP A 27 1.63 -12.37 -6.43
CA ASP A 27 2.79 -12.66 -7.27
C ASP A 27 2.87 -11.63 -8.42
N GLY A 28 3.87 -10.75 -8.40
CA GLY A 28 4.04 -9.70 -9.40
C GLY A 28 3.20 -8.47 -9.10
N VAL A 29 3.51 -7.79 -7.99
CA VAL A 29 2.84 -6.53 -7.60
C VAL A 29 3.85 -5.41 -7.50
N THR A 30 3.57 -4.30 -8.19
CA THR A 30 4.35 -3.07 -8.06
C THR A 30 3.46 -1.98 -7.46
N VAL A 31 3.87 -1.44 -6.31
CA VAL A 31 3.26 -0.25 -5.70
C VAL A 31 4.28 0.86 -5.78
N ARG A 32 4.08 1.83 -6.67
CA ARG A 32 5.07 2.89 -6.92
C ARG A 32 4.53 4.31 -6.94
N ASN A 33 5.34 5.25 -6.47
CA ASN A 33 5.07 6.70 -6.56
C ASN A 33 3.73 7.16 -5.98
N ASN A 34 3.14 6.41 -5.05
CA ASN A 34 1.89 6.81 -4.40
C ASN A 34 2.19 7.76 -3.23
N THR A 35 1.29 8.69 -2.98
CA THR A 35 1.24 9.44 -1.71
C THR A 35 0.15 8.85 -0.84
N VAL A 36 0.52 8.26 0.29
CA VAL A 36 -0.39 7.69 1.26
C VAL A 36 -0.43 8.63 2.46
N THR A 37 -1.62 9.03 2.90
CA THR A 37 -1.76 9.98 4.00
C THR A 37 -2.91 9.61 4.91
N LEU A 38 -2.80 10.00 6.18
CA LEU A 38 -3.88 9.88 7.13
C LEU A 38 -5.00 10.86 6.76
N ASN A 39 -6.24 10.39 6.77
CA ASN A 39 -7.38 11.26 6.77
C ASN A 39 -7.54 11.89 8.19
N GLY A 40 -7.10 13.14 8.35
CA GLY A 40 -7.02 13.86 9.62
C GLY A 40 -8.35 14.09 10.34
N ASP A 41 -9.47 13.82 9.67
CA ASP A 41 -10.83 14.11 10.12
C ASP A 41 -11.32 13.11 11.20
N GLN A 42 -10.48 12.19 11.67
CA GLN A 42 -10.87 11.05 12.54
C GLN A 42 -10.08 10.96 13.86
N GLY A 43 -9.24 11.94 14.20
CA GLY A 43 -8.55 11.98 15.50
C GLY A 43 -7.51 10.87 15.72
N LEU A 44 -7.13 10.16 14.66
CA LEU A 44 -6.02 9.20 14.68
C LEU A 44 -4.69 9.95 14.53
N THR A 45 -3.61 9.37 15.05
CA THR A 45 -2.26 9.95 14.98
C THR A 45 -1.26 9.09 14.22
N GLN A 46 -1.71 7.96 13.66
CA GLN A 46 -0.84 7.02 12.96
C GLN A 46 -0.84 7.26 11.45
N THR A 47 0.35 7.36 10.87
CA THR A 47 0.53 7.38 9.42
C THR A 47 0.21 6.01 8.81
N PRO A 48 -0.75 5.91 7.87
CA PRO A 48 -1.06 4.65 7.19
C PRO A 48 0.14 4.12 6.41
N LEU A 49 0.44 2.84 6.54
CA LEU A 49 1.59 2.20 5.88
C LEU A 49 1.20 1.43 4.61
N ILE A 50 2.21 1.15 3.77
CA ILE A 50 2.13 0.10 2.75
C ILE A 50 2.71 -1.17 3.37
N ASN A 51 1.89 -2.21 3.48
CA ASN A 51 2.27 -3.47 4.12
C ASN A 51 2.30 -4.63 3.12
N VAL A 52 3.31 -5.50 3.24
CA VAL A 52 3.48 -6.67 2.37
C VAL A 52 3.58 -7.92 3.24
N SER A 53 2.71 -8.90 3.00
CA SER A 53 2.79 -10.18 3.70
C SER A 53 3.99 -11.00 3.19
N GLY A 54 4.65 -11.72 4.10
CA GLY A 54 5.73 -12.67 3.75
C GLY A 54 5.26 -13.84 2.86
N THR A 55 3.95 -14.00 2.68
CA THR A 55 3.40 -15.00 1.76
C THR A 55 3.40 -14.53 0.30
N SER A 56 3.58 -13.23 0.04
CA SER A 56 3.60 -12.66 -1.32
C SER A 56 4.99 -12.79 -1.97
N GLN A 57 5.02 -12.85 -3.30
CA GLN A 57 6.24 -13.03 -4.09
C GLN A 57 6.34 -11.93 -5.15
N ASN A 58 7.55 -11.57 -5.56
CA ASN A 58 7.79 -10.57 -6.62
C ASN A 58 7.03 -9.26 -6.36
N VAL A 59 7.19 -8.70 -5.16
CA VAL A 59 6.57 -7.43 -4.75
C VAL A 59 7.61 -6.34 -4.72
N GLU A 60 7.35 -5.24 -5.43
CA GLU A 60 8.20 -4.06 -5.47
C GLU A 60 7.45 -2.86 -4.87
N ILE A 61 8.06 -2.24 -3.86
CA ILE A 61 7.55 -1.03 -3.20
C ILE A 61 8.60 0.07 -3.39
N ILE A 62 8.33 1.05 -4.26
CA ILE A 62 9.34 2.03 -4.67
C ILE A 62 8.76 3.45 -4.82
N GLY A 63 9.49 4.46 -4.33
CA GLY A 63 9.12 5.87 -4.54
C GLY A 63 7.83 6.34 -3.88
N ASN A 64 7.21 5.54 -3.00
CA ASN A 64 6.01 5.94 -2.28
C ASN A 64 6.36 6.91 -1.13
N ARG A 65 5.46 7.86 -0.89
CA ARG A 65 5.49 8.78 0.26
C ARG A 65 4.40 8.40 1.24
N VAL A 66 4.75 8.34 2.52
CA VAL A 66 3.85 8.11 3.68
C VAL A 66 3.98 9.25 4.67
#